data_AF-A0AA48H4P1-F1
#
_entry.id   AF-A0AA48H4P1-F1
#
_cell.length_a   1.000
_cell.length_b   1.000
_cell.length_c   1.000
_cell.angle_alpha   90.00
_cell.angle_beta   90.00
_cell.angle_gamma   90.00
#
_symmetry.space_group_name_H-M   'P 1'
#
loop_
_entity.id
_entity.type
_entity.pdbx_description
1 polymer ?
#
loop_
_entity_poly.entity_id
_entity_poly.type
_entity_poly.pdbx_seq_one_letter_code
_entity_poly.pdbx_strand_id
1 'polypeptide(L)'
;MTGPDGSRGGGGGVVDGAYTTTYADGSVEKGTVRCVGMQQPDSGLFAIHMSCTAKDSSGTASLLYGCNYLGQPGPETPLGCVGGLQGKTGDTAGRRGSLTMEWYSATQSRGTGQWYGGE
;
A
#
# COMPACT_ATOMS: atom_id res chain seq x y z
N MET A 1 -9.24 -5.06 13.34
CA MET A 1 -9.48 -5.48 14.73
C MET A 1 -8.22 -5.21 15.54
N THR A 2 -8.29 -4.35 16.54
CA THR A 2 -7.17 -4.01 17.45
C THR A 2 -7.36 -4.77 18.76
N GLY A 3 -6.43 -5.68 19.07
CA GLY A 3 -6.21 -6.19 20.42
C GLY A 3 -4.95 -5.55 21.02
N PRO A 4 -4.85 -5.34 22.34
CA PRO A 4 -3.87 -4.40 22.91
C PRO A 4 -2.40 -4.84 22.90
N ASP A 5 -2.08 -6.13 22.74
CA ASP A 5 -0.71 -6.62 22.98
C ASP A 5 -0.19 -7.64 21.94
N GLY A 6 -0.68 -7.56 20.70
CA GLY A 6 -0.18 -8.42 19.61
C GLY A 6 1.01 -7.76 18.91
N SER A 7 2.21 -8.31 19.09
CA SER A 7 3.39 -7.93 18.30
C SER A 7 3.04 -7.81 16.81
N ARG A 8 3.37 -6.67 16.18
CA ARG A 8 3.29 -6.46 14.72
C ARG A 8 4.27 -7.35 13.93
N GLY A 9 4.79 -8.41 14.56
CA GLY A 9 5.66 -9.42 13.97
C GLY A 9 4.85 -10.66 13.64
N GLY A 10 4.18 -10.65 12.49
CA GLY A 10 3.43 -11.82 12.02
C GLY A 10 2.37 -11.40 11.02
N GLY A 11 2.57 -11.76 9.75
CA GLY A 11 1.55 -11.58 8.73
C GLY A 11 0.21 -12.16 9.19
N GLY A 12 -0.86 -11.37 9.07
CA GLY A 12 -2.18 -11.75 9.59
C GLY A 12 -3.19 -10.61 9.69
N GLY A 13 -2.73 -9.35 9.71
CA GLY A 13 -3.62 -8.20 9.60
C GLY A 13 -4.24 -8.11 8.21
N VAL A 14 -5.56 -8.07 8.11
CA VAL A 14 -6.28 -7.74 6.88
C VAL A 14 -6.85 -6.33 7.00
N VAL A 15 -6.61 -5.51 5.98
CA VAL A 15 -7.18 -4.16 5.86
C VAL A 15 -7.94 -4.07 4.54
N ASP A 16 -9.23 -3.79 4.60
CA ASP A 16 -10.04 -3.43 3.44
C ASP A 16 -10.27 -1.92 3.45
N GLY A 17 -10.19 -1.28 2.29
CA GLY A 17 -10.33 0.16 2.17
C GLY A 17 -10.86 0.59 0.80
N ALA A 18 -11.35 1.83 0.73
CA ALA A 18 -11.61 2.54 -0.50
C ALA A 18 -10.53 3.60 -0.70
N TYR A 19 -10.15 3.87 -1.95
CA TYR A 19 -9.18 4.91 -2.28
C TYR A 19 -9.69 5.79 -3.42
N THR A 20 -9.12 6.98 -3.51
CA THR A 20 -9.27 7.89 -4.65
C THR A 20 -7.88 8.22 -5.15
N THR A 21 -7.64 8.00 -6.43
CA THR A 21 -6.39 8.32 -7.13
C THR A 21 -6.65 9.49 -8.08
N THR A 22 -5.75 10.45 -8.09
CA THR A 22 -5.73 11.51 -9.11
C THR A 22 -4.50 11.28 -9.99
N TYR A 23 -4.73 11.10 -11.28
CA TYR A 23 -3.68 10.90 -12.27
C TYR A 23 -3.05 12.24 -12.70
N ALA A 24 -1.92 12.17 -13.38
CA ALA A 24 -1.17 13.35 -13.82
C ALA A 24 -1.96 14.25 -14.79
N ASP A 25 -2.91 13.68 -15.54
CA ASP A 25 -3.83 14.41 -16.43
C ASP A 25 -5.02 15.05 -15.68
N GLY A 26 -5.07 14.92 -14.35
CA GLY A 26 -6.14 15.42 -13.50
C GLY A 26 -7.37 14.52 -13.42
N SER A 27 -7.41 13.40 -14.16
CA SER A 27 -8.49 12.44 -14.03
C SER A 27 -8.48 11.79 -12.64
N VAL A 28 -9.67 11.49 -12.14
CA VAL A 28 -9.87 10.93 -10.80
C VAL A 28 -10.52 9.57 -10.91
N GLU A 29 -9.94 8.58 -10.25
CA GLU A 29 -10.46 7.23 -10.19
C GLU A 29 -10.68 6.80 -8.73
N LYS A 30 -11.76 6.05 -8.51
CA LYS A 30 -12.09 5.47 -7.21
C LYS A 30 -11.98 3.96 -7.31
N GLY A 31 -11.41 3.36 -6.28
CA GLY A 31 -11.22 1.92 -6.22
C GLY A 31 -11.31 1.37 -4.80
N THR A 32 -11.16 0.06 -4.71
CA THR A 32 -11.06 -0.66 -3.44
C THR A 32 -9.71 -1.34 -3.34
N VAL A 33 -9.21 -1.47 -2.11
CA VAL A 33 -7.96 -2.14 -1.80
C VAL A 33 -8.20 -3.14 -0.69
N ARG A 34 -7.57 -4.31 -0.82
CA ARG A 34 -7.46 -5.31 0.25
C ARG A 34 -6.01 -5.60 0.49
N CYS A 35 -5.54 -5.36 1.71
CA CYS A 35 -4.16 -5.56 2.14
C CYS A 35 -4.06 -6.68 3.15
N VAL A 36 -2.97 -7.44 3.07
CA VAL A 36 -2.57 -8.44 4.06
C VAL A 36 -1.17 -8.11 4.58
N GLY A 37 -1.01 -8.14 5.90
CA GLY A 37 0.29 -8.08 6.54
C GLY A 37 1.12 -9.29 6.16
N MET A 38 2.39 -9.06 5.85
CA MET A 38 3.37 -10.06 5.44
C MET A 38 4.44 -10.21 6.53
N GLN A 39 4.99 -11.42 6.66
CA GLN A 39 6.23 -11.62 7.40
C GLN A 39 7.42 -11.00 6.64
N GLN A 40 8.50 -10.76 7.37
CA GLN A 40 9.76 -10.27 6.83
C GLN A 40 10.92 -11.00 7.52
N PRO A 41 12.10 -11.07 6.89
CA PRO A 41 13.29 -11.64 7.52
C PRO A 41 13.63 -10.93 8.84
N ASP A 42 14.32 -11.63 9.73
CA ASP A 42 14.67 -11.14 11.08
C ASP A 42 15.46 -9.83 11.10
N SER A 43 16.04 -9.43 9.97
CA SER A 43 16.68 -8.12 9.81
C SER A 43 15.73 -6.93 10.02
N GLY A 44 14.41 -7.12 9.88
CA GLY A 44 13.41 -6.14 10.30
C GLY A 44 13.49 -4.79 9.56
N LEU A 45 13.77 -4.81 8.26
CA LEU A 45 13.95 -3.59 7.44
C LEU A 45 12.75 -2.62 7.52
N PHE A 46 11.54 -3.16 7.69
CA PHE A 46 10.33 -2.37 7.81
C PHE A 46 9.62 -2.64 9.13
N ALA A 47 9.00 -1.64 9.73
CA ALA A 47 8.11 -1.86 10.87
C ALA A 47 6.84 -2.62 10.45
N ILE A 48 6.39 -2.44 9.21
CA ILE A 48 5.20 -3.07 8.62
C ILE A 48 5.51 -3.45 7.17
N HIS A 49 5.13 -4.66 6.76
CA HIS A 49 5.23 -5.10 5.38
C HIS A 49 3.87 -5.62 4.92
N MET A 50 3.37 -5.16 3.77
CA MET A 50 2.04 -5.50 3.29
C MET A 50 2.01 -5.82 1.81
N SER A 51 1.18 -6.79 1.45
CA SER A 51 0.77 -7.09 0.08
C SER A 51 -0.69 -6.72 -0.09
N CYS A 52 -1.04 -5.98 -1.13
CA CYS A 52 -2.41 -5.56 -1.40
C CYS A 52 -2.84 -5.87 -2.82
N THR A 53 -4.14 -6.05 -2.99
CA THR A 53 -4.80 -6.06 -4.29
C THR A 53 -5.68 -4.81 -4.38
N ALA A 54 -5.41 -3.97 -5.37
CA ALA A 54 -6.28 -2.86 -5.73
C ALA A 54 -7.13 -3.22 -6.95
N LYS A 55 -8.36 -2.72 -6.95
CA LYS A 55 -9.31 -2.85 -8.05
C LYS A 55 -10.03 -1.52 -8.27
N ASP A 56 -10.14 -1.13 -9.52
CA ASP A 56 -10.90 0.03 -9.97
C ASP A 56 -11.58 -0.28 -11.32
N SER A 57 -11.99 0.76 -12.06
CA SER A 57 -12.59 0.60 -13.39
C SER A 57 -11.56 0.28 -14.47
N SER A 58 -10.31 0.74 -14.32
CA SER A 58 -9.21 0.49 -15.23
C SER A 58 -8.68 -0.94 -15.16
N GLY A 59 -8.81 -1.63 -14.02
CA GLY A 59 -8.42 -3.02 -13.88
C GLY A 59 -8.07 -3.44 -12.45
N THR A 60 -7.09 -4.33 -12.35
CA THR A 60 -6.59 -4.84 -11.07
C THR A 60 -5.08 -4.77 -11.02
N ALA A 61 -4.55 -4.43 -9.84
CA ALA A 61 -3.12 -4.33 -9.58
C ALA A 61 -2.77 -4.96 -8.23
N SER A 62 -1.58 -5.53 -8.15
CA SER A 62 -0.96 -5.89 -6.87
C SER A 62 0.01 -4.80 -6.42
N LEU A 63 0.00 -4.51 -5.13
CA LEU A 63 0.89 -3.56 -4.48
C LEU A 63 1.67 -4.33 -3.41
N LEU A 64 2.97 -4.11 -3.32
CA LEU A 64 3.78 -4.62 -2.23
C LEU A 64 4.57 -3.46 -1.65
N TYR A 65 4.42 -3.17 -0.36
CA TYR A 65 5.12 -2.05 0.26
C TYR A 65 5.50 -2.32 1.71
N GLY A 66 6.65 -1.76 2.08
CA GLY A 66 7.16 -1.74 3.44
C GLY A 66 7.08 -0.32 4.01
N CYS A 67 6.78 -0.20 5.30
CA CYS A 67 6.57 1.06 5.99
C CYS A 67 7.41 1.16 7.26
N ASN A 68 7.84 2.38 7.58
CA ASN A 68 8.49 2.74 8.83
C ASN A 68 7.79 3.94 9.46
N TYR A 69 7.89 4.07 10.79
CA TYR A 69 7.36 5.22 11.51
C TYR A 69 8.11 6.49 11.13
N LEU A 70 7.37 7.57 10.86
CA LEU A 70 7.90 8.91 10.66
C LEU A 70 7.99 9.62 12.02
N GLY A 71 8.96 9.20 12.83
CA GLY A 71 9.15 9.69 14.19
C GLY A 71 9.13 8.56 15.23
N GLN A 72 8.80 8.90 16.47
CA GLN A 72 8.73 7.93 17.55
C GLN A 72 7.52 7.00 17.36
N PRO A 73 7.68 5.67 17.45
CA PRO A 73 6.58 4.73 17.28
C PRO A 73 5.43 4.98 18.26
N GLY A 74 4.21 5.04 17.73
CA GLY A 74 2.98 5.27 18.49
C GLY A 74 1.75 4.96 17.64
N PRO A 75 0.56 4.88 18.25
CA PRO A 75 -0.69 4.54 17.56
C PRO A 75 -1.06 5.56 16.48
N GLU A 76 -0.76 6.83 16.71
CA GLU A 76 -1.05 7.95 15.80
C GLU A 76 0.17 8.38 14.97
N THR A 77 1.30 7.69 15.11
CA THR A 77 2.53 8.08 14.41
C THR A 77 2.38 7.76 12.92
N PRO A 78 2.59 8.75 12.03
CA PRO A 78 2.50 8.52 10.59
C PRO A 78 3.50 7.45 10.13
N LEU A 79 3.15 6.76 9.05
CA LEU A 79 3.99 5.76 8.42
C LEU A 79 4.40 6.22 7.03
N GLY A 80 5.70 6.21 6.77
CA GLY A 80 6.27 6.41 5.44
C GLY A 80 6.55 5.06 4.81
N CYS A 81 5.99 4.84 3.62
CA CYS A 81 6.04 3.57 2.92
C CYS A 81 6.62 3.72 1.52
N VAL A 82 7.33 2.69 1.08
CA VAL A 82 7.84 2.55 -0.27
C VAL A 82 7.50 1.15 -0.79
N GLY A 83 7.25 1.04 -2.09
CA GLY A 83 6.82 -0.24 -2.64
C GLY A 83 6.80 -0.33 -4.15
N GLY A 84 6.38 -1.49 -4.61
CA GLY A 84 6.21 -1.85 -6.01
C GLY A 84 4.74 -2.03 -6.38
N LEU A 85 4.47 -1.85 -7.67
CA LEU A 85 3.19 -2.10 -8.33
C LEU A 85 3.36 -3.18 -9.40
N GLN A 86 2.34 -4.01 -9.58
CA GLN A 86 2.24 -4.93 -10.72
C GLN A 86 0.79 -4.97 -11.22
N GLY A 87 0.56 -4.49 -12.44
CA GLY A 87 -0.75 -4.57 -13.06
C GLY A 87 -1.06 -5.99 -13.52
N LYS A 88 -2.27 -6.44 -13.21
CA LYS A 88 -2.74 -7.82 -13.46
C LYS A 88 -3.73 -7.88 -14.61
N THR A 89 -4.63 -6.89 -14.71
CA THR A 89 -5.64 -6.80 -15.77
C THR A 89 -5.83 -5.35 -16.20
N GLY A 90 -6.48 -5.16 -17.36
CA GLY A 90 -6.84 -3.84 -17.88
C GLY A 90 -5.63 -3.06 -18.39
N ASP A 91 -5.69 -1.73 -18.34
CA ASP A 91 -4.72 -0.84 -19.01
C ASP A 91 -3.30 -0.92 -18.45
N THR A 92 -3.16 -1.48 -17.24
CA THR A 92 -1.86 -1.67 -16.59
C THR A 92 -1.36 -3.12 -16.64
N ALA A 93 -2.08 -4.03 -17.32
CA ALA A 93 -1.71 -5.44 -17.38
C ALA A 93 -0.26 -5.65 -17.85
N GLY A 94 0.51 -6.40 -17.06
CA GLY A 94 1.92 -6.69 -17.36
C GLY A 94 2.90 -5.55 -17.00
N ARG A 95 2.40 -4.34 -16.73
CA ARG A 95 3.23 -3.22 -16.29
C ARG A 95 3.69 -3.42 -14.85
N ARG A 96 4.88 -2.94 -14.56
CA ARG A 96 5.41 -2.83 -13.19
C ARG A 96 5.50 -1.37 -12.82
N GLY A 97 5.60 -1.06 -11.54
CA GLY A 97 5.71 0.31 -11.09
C GLY A 97 6.32 0.40 -9.70
N SER A 98 6.47 1.62 -9.22
CA SER A 98 6.79 1.89 -7.83
C SER A 98 5.81 2.88 -7.24
N LEU A 99 5.75 2.89 -5.91
CA LEU A 99 4.94 3.83 -5.17
C LEU A 99 5.66 4.33 -3.91
N THR A 100 5.26 5.51 -3.48
CA THR A 100 5.44 6.01 -2.12
C THR A 100 4.07 6.26 -1.51
N MET A 101 3.96 6.08 -0.20
CA MET A 101 2.72 6.31 0.53
C MET A 101 3.03 6.83 1.94
N GLU A 102 2.31 7.85 2.38
CA GLU A 102 2.25 8.31 3.75
C GLU A 102 0.87 7.96 4.32
N TRP A 103 0.83 7.13 5.35
CA TRP A 103 -0.36 6.94 6.17
C TRP A 103 -0.27 7.88 7.36
N TYR A 104 -1.06 8.95 7.35
CA TYR A 104 -1.05 9.96 8.41
C TYR A 104 -2.25 9.84 9.36
N SER A 105 -3.17 8.90 9.10
CA SER A 105 -4.17 8.44 10.05
C SER A 105 -4.60 7.00 9.73
N ALA A 106 -5.43 6.41 10.60
CA ALA A 106 -5.97 5.06 10.39
C ALA A 106 -6.83 4.92 9.11
N THR A 107 -7.38 6.03 8.60
CA THR A 107 -8.30 6.02 7.46
C THR A 107 -7.84 6.90 6.30
N GLN A 108 -6.71 7.59 6.43
CA GLN A 108 -6.23 8.52 5.42
C GLN A 108 -4.76 8.27 5.07
N SER A 109 -4.51 8.30 3.77
CA SER A 109 -3.17 8.23 3.20
C SER A 109 -3.04 9.13 1.98
N ARG A 110 -1.80 9.46 1.63
CA ARG A 110 -1.45 10.16 0.40
C ARG A 110 -0.16 9.60 -0.16
N GLY A 111 0.01 9.62 -1.46
CA GLY A 111 1.19 9.02 -2.07
C GLY A 111 1.32 9.33 -3.54
N THR A 112 2.35 8.78 -4.15
CA THR A 112 2.59 8.86 -5.58
C THR A 112 2.94 7.49 -6.10
N GLY A 113 2.34 7.10 -7.23
CA GLY A 113 2.64 5.88 -7.94
C GLY A 113 3.07 6.19 -9.37
N GLN A 114 3.99 5.39 -9.90
CA GLN A 114 4.45 5.49 -11.28
C GLN A 114 4.56 4.10 -11.90
N TRP A 115 3.96 3.94 -13.07
CA TRP A 115 4.11 2.75 -13.90
C TRP A 115 5.35 2.87 -14.81
N TYR A 116 6.05 1.77 -14.98
CA TYR A 116 7.21 1.57 -15.83
C TYR A 116 6.88 0.53 -16.91
N GLY A 117 7.35 0.78 -18.13
CA GLY A 117 7.07 -0.06 -19.28
C GLY A 117 5.70 0.23 -19.89
N GLY A 118 5.64 0.13 -21.22
CA GLY A 118 4.54 0.58 -22.07
C GLY A 118 5.12 1.01 -23.42
N GLU A 119 5.59 0.03 -24.19
CA GLU A 119 5.71 0.08 -25.65
C GLU A 119 5.01 -1.15 -26.21
#